data_AF-A0A948S2S5-F1
#
_entry.id   AF-A0A948S2S5-F1
#
_cell.length_a   1.000
_cell.length_b   1.000
_cell.length_c   1.000
_cell.angle_alpha   90.00
_cell.angle_beta   90.00
_cell.angle_gamma   90.00
#
_symmetry.space_group_name_H-M   'P 1'
#
loop_
_entity.id
_entity.type
_entity.pdbx_description
1 polymer ?
#
loop_
_entity_poly.entity_id
_entity_poly.type
_entity_poly.pdbx_seq_one_letter_code
_entity_poly.pdbx_strand_id
1 'polypeptide(L)'
;MSEFTYAKRLSLMHALLLSELRRENDPQPSTDLNDYPSVDAASYIACFVTFQGIRESGRSPADERHDQFDMLSVYQLFALLSYAFLSMPLQQERVAPEIDQQQYVIAKTLFAELTDEELVDVIESGQRKFNLISQADAEHWQQYRQDLEKAVIAFVVASTDDEAPYNKEELYPVFATLLSMLCEAFS
;
A
#
# COMPACT_ATOMS: atom_id res chain seq x y z
N MET A 1 -19.72 8.07 -21.18
CA MET A 1 -18.54 7.34 -20.68
C MET A 1 -19.04 6.34 -19.67
N SER A 2 -18.65 5.07 -19.78
CA SER A 2 -18.96 4.08 -18.74
C SER A 2 -18.14 4.47 -17.50
N GLU A 3 -18.81 4.98 -16.47
CA GLU A 3 -18.19 5.26 -15.18
C GLU A 3 -17.60 3.94 -14.64
N PHE A 4 -16.26 3.84 -14.58
CA PHE A 4 -15.60 2.66 -14.03
C PHE A 4 -15.95 2.57 -12.54
N THR A 5 -16.45 1.42 -12.09
CA THR A 5 -16.55 1.12 -10.67
C THR A 5 -15.17 1.20 -10.02
N TYR A 6 -15.11 1.56 -8.75
CA TYR A 6 -13.88 1.66 -8.00
C TYR A 6 -13.13 0.32 -7.98
N ALA A 7 -13.84 -0.81 -7.84
CA ALA A 7 -13.22 -2.13 -7.96
C ALA A 7 -12.48 -2.34 -9.29
N LYS A 8 -13.05 -1.89 -10.42
CA LYS A 8 -12.39 -1.99 -11.72
C LYS A 8 -11.23 -1.02 -11.87
N ARG A 9 -11.26 0.15 -11.21
CA ARG A 9 -10.12 1.07 -11.16
C ARG A 9 -8.94 0.42 -10.45
N LEU A 10 -9.16 -0.27 -9.32
CA LEU A 10 -8.08 -1.01 -8.64
C LEU A 10 -7.51 -2.12 -9.53
N SER A 11 -8.37 -2.93 -10.18
CA SER A 11 -7.93 -3.97 -11.12
C SER A 11 -7.12 -3.41 -12.28
N LEU A 12 -7.58 -2.31 -12.90
CA LEU A 12 -6.88 -1.64 -14.00
C LEU A 12 -5.52 -1.12 -13.54
N MET A 13 -5.49 -0.45 -12.39
CA MET A 13 -4.26 0.09 -11.84
C MET A 13 -3.23 -1.01 -11.53
N HIS A 14 -3.66 -2.13 -10.96
CA HIS A 14 -2.78 -3.29 -10.74
C HIS A 14 -2.17 -3.77 -12.06
N ALA A 15 -2.99 -3.95 -13.11
CA ALA A 15 -2.50 -4.35 -14.43
C ALA A 15 -1.50 -3.33 -15.03
N LEU A 16 -1.77 -2.03 -14.90
CA LEU A 16 -0.89 -0.96 -15.37
C LEU A 16 0.46 -0.98 -14.63
N LEU A 17 0.45 -1.08 -13.30
CA LEU A 17 1.67 -1.13 -12.50
C LEU A 17 2.51 -2.38 -12.81
N LEU A 18 1.88 -3.54 -13.04
CA LEU A 18 2.60 -4.74 -13.50
C LEU A 18 3.23 -4.54 -14.88
N SER A 19 2.51 -3.89 -15.79
CA SER A 19 3.04 -3.60 -17.12
C SER A 19 4.23 -2.63 -17.10
N GLU A 20 4.24 -1.69 -16.16
CA GLU A 20 5.32 -0.70 -16.00
C GLU A 20 6.58 -1.28 -15.37
N LEU A 21 6.42 -2.17 -14.39
CA LEU A 21 7.54 -2.81 -13.71
C LEU A 21 8.10 -4.03 -14.46
N ARG A 22 7.44 -4.43 -15.55
CA ARG A 22 7.80 -5.58 -16.38
C ARG A 22 9.21 -5.43 -16.95
N ARG A 23 10.05 -6.46 -16.77
CA ARG A 23 11.31 -6.60 -17.52
C ARG A 23 11.05 -7.24 -18.88
N GLU A 24 11.94 -7.01 -19.85
CA GLU A 24 11.74 -7.50 -21.23
C GLU A 24 11.44 -9.02 -21.34
N ASN A 25 11.97 -9.82 -20.41
CA ASN A 25 11.81 -11.27 -20.38
C ASN A 25 10.63 -11.77 -19.51
N ASP A 26 9.93 -10.89 -18.80
CA ASP A 26 8.80 -11.29 -17.98
C ASP A 26 7.57 -11.57 -18.87
N PRO A 27 6.70 -12.53 -18.49
CA PRO A 27 5.44 -12.75 -19.19
C PRO A 27 4.64 -11.44 -19.29
N GLN A 28 3.96 -11.25 -20.41
CA GLN A 28 3.07 -10.10 -20.55
C GLN A 28 1.92 -10.23 -19.54
N PRO A 29 1.64 -9.21 -18.70
CA PRO A 29 0.48 -9.21 -17.83
C PRO A 29 -0.81 -9.41 -18.63
N SER A 30 -1.79 -10.09 -18.05
CA SER A 30 -3.09 -10.25 -18.67
C SER A 30 -3.75 -8.90 -18.96
N THR A 31 -4.46 -8.81 -20.06
CA THR A 31 -5.31 -7.66 -20.40
C THR A 31 -6.75 -7.81 -19.89
N ASP A 32 -7.10 -8.98 -19.34
CA ASP A 32 -8.41 -9.20 -18.71
C ASP A 32 -8.40 -8.70 -17.26
N LEU A 33 -9.23 -7.69 -16.95
CA LEU A 33 -9.33 -7.13 -15.61
C LEU A 33 -9.86 -8.13 -14.57
N ASN A 34 -10.52 -9.22 -15.00
CA ASN A 34 -10.98 -10.28 -14.10
C ASN A 34 -9.82 -11.09 -13.49
N ASP A 35 -8.62 -11.04 -14.09
CA ASP A 35 -7.43 -11.70 -13.56
C ASP A 35 -6.79 -10.92 -12.40
N TYR A 36 -7.32 -9.74 -12.09
CA TYR A 36 -6.86 -8.87 -11.00
C TYR A 36 -8.01 -8.60 -10.03
N PRO A 37 -8.35 -9.52 -9.12
CA PRO A 37 -9.39 -9.30 -8.11
C PRO A 37 -9.12 -8.01 -7.33
N SER A 38 -10.15 -7.19 -7.12
CA SER A 38 -9.99 -5.84 -6.55
C SER A 38 -9.40 -5.84 -5.14
N VAL A 39 -9.64 -6.90 -4.36
CA VAL A 39 -9.07 -7.09 -3.02
C VAL A 39 -7.55 -7.32 -3.10
N ASP A 40 -7.11 -8.21 -3.99
CA ASP A 40 -5.68 -8.47 -4.20
C ASP A 40 -4.98 -7.28 -4.87
N ALA A 41 -5.68 -6.58 -5.76
CA ALA A 41 -5.22 -5.32 -6.34
C ALA A 41 -4.99 -4.26 -5.25
N ALA A 42 -5.88 -4.12 -4.28
CA ALA A 42 -5.68 -3.21 -3.15
C ALA A 42 -4.41 -3.55 -2.35
N SER A 43 -4.15 -4.83 -2.08
CA SER A 43 -2.94 -5.28 -1.39
C SER A 43 -1.67 -5.00 -2.19
N TYR A 44 -1.71 -5.28 -3.50
CA TYR A 44 -0.59 -5.00 -4.40
C TYR A 44 -0.29 -3.50 -4.45
N ILE A 45 -1.31 -2.66 -4.63
CA ILE A 45 -1.17 -1.20 -4.67
C ILE A 45 -0.64 -0.67 -3.32
N ALA A 46 -1.14 -1.19 -2.19
CA ALA A 46 -0.64 -0.84 -0.87
C ALA A 46 0.86 -1.17 -0.72
N CYS A 47 1.30 -2.34 -1.19
CA CYS A 47 2.71 -2.70 -1.21
C CYS A 47 3.52 -1.77 -2.13
N PHE A 48 2.99 -1.45 -3.30
CA PHE A 48 3.64 -0.56 -4.26
C PHE A 48 3.87 0.84 -3.67
N VAL A 49 2.83 1.49 -3.11
CA VAL A 49 2.99 2.84 -2.54
C VAL A 49 3.93 2.83 -1.32
N THR A 50 3.94 1.75 -0.55
CA THR A 50 4.88 1.55 0.55
C THR A 50 6.31 1.46 0.04
N PHE A 51 6.54 0.65 -1.00
CA PHE A 51 7.85 0.52 -1.65
C PHE A 51 8.34 1.86 -2.21
N GLN A 52 7.46 2.64 -2.86
CA GLN A 52 7.82 3.98 -3.32
C GLN A 52 8.16 4.90 -2.15
N GLY A 53 7.40 4.88 -1.06
CA GLY A 53 7.72 5.66 0.13
C GLY A 53 9.08 5.30 0.73
N ILE A 54 9.43 4.01 0.79
CA ILE A 54 10.74 3.53 1.26
C ILE A 54 11.85 4.05 0.34
N ARG A 55 11.68 3.88 -0.98
CA ARG A 55 12.67 4.28 -1.99
C ARG A 55 12.94 5.78 -1.97
N GLU A 56 11.88 6.58 -2.01
CA GLU A 56 11.98 8.04 -2.03
C GLU A 56 12.48 8.63 -0.70
N SER A 57 12.31 7.91 0.42
CA SER A 57 12.91 8.29 1.72
C SER A 57 14.37 7.83 1.89
N GLY A 58 14.94 7.13 0.90
CA GLY A 58 16.32 6.64 0.93
C GLY A 58 16.55 5.53 1.97
N ARG A 59 15.49 4.82 2.37
CA ARG A 59 15.53 3.75 3.36
C ARG A 59 15.82 2.40 2.71
N SER A 60 16.36 1.46 3.50
CA SER A 60 16.80 0.15 3.02
C SER A 60 16.30 -0.95 3.96
N PRO A 61 15.20 -1.65 3.61
CA PRO A 61 14.68 -2.75 4.42
C PRO A 61 15.69 -3.88 4.63
N ALA A 62 16.61 -4.08 3.69
CA ALA A 62 17.67 -5.09 3.79
C ALA A 62 18.68 -4.72 4.89
N ASP A 63 19.10 -3.46 4.97
CA ASP A 63 20.01 -3.00 6.02
C ASP A 63 19.29 -2.95 7.37
N GLU A 64 18.05 -2.46 7.38
CA GLU A 64 17.23 -2.34 8.60
C GLU A 64 16.83 -3.69 9.18
N ARG A 65 16.71 -4.74 8.38
CA ARG A 65 16.54 -6.11 8.90
C ARG A 65 17.64 -6.46 9.90
N HIS A 66 18.87 -5.99 9.68
CA HIS A 66 20.02 -6.27 10.53
C HIS A 66 20.18 -5.25 11.66
N ASP A 67 19.98 -3.97 11.35
CA ASP A 67 20.32 -2.87 12.27
C ASP A 67 19.12 -2.36 13.10
N GLN A 68 17.90 -2.47 12.57
CA GLN A 68 16.68 -1.93 13.18
C GLN A 68 15.42 -2.71 12.77
N PHE A 69 15.37 -4.00 13.07
CA PHE A 69 14.34 -4.93 12.57
C PHE A 69 12.89 -4.46 12.78
N ASP A 70 12.61 -3.75 13.89
CA ASP A 70 11.26 -3.24 14.17
C ASP A 70 10.76 -2.23 13.11
N MET A 71 11.64 -1.59 12.31
CA MET A 71 11.23 -0.73 11.20
C MET A 71 10.46 -1.47 10.11
N LEU A 72 10.72 -2.77 9.91
CA LEU A 72 9.94 -3.57 8.97
C LEU A 72 8.46 -3.62 9.38
N SER A 73 8.17 -3.59 10.68
CA SER A 73 6.79 -3.52 11.19
C SER A 73 6.13 -2.14 11.00
N VAL A 74 6.92 -1.07 10.86
CA VAL A 74 6.42 0.28 10.52
C VAL A 74 6.03 0.33 9.03
N TYR A 75 6.79 -0.33 8.17
CA TYR A 75 6.43 -0.49 6.76
C TYR A 75 5.18 -1.36 6.59
N GLN A 76 5.08 -2.44 7.37
CA GLN A 76 3.86 -3.25 7.45
C GLN A 76 2.66 -2.42 7.88
N LEU A 77 2.81 -1.57 8.92
CA LEU A 77 1.78 -0.63 9.35
C LEU A 77 1.34 0.30 8.19
N PHE A 78 2.31 0.94 7.51
CA PHE A 78 2.01 1.88 6.43
C PHE A 78 1.23 1.20 5.30
N ALA A 79 1.62 -0.01 4.94
CA ALA A 79 0.93 -0.82 3.95
C ALA A 79 -0.48 -1.22 4.41
N LEU A 80 -0.66 -1.59 5.68
CA LEU A 80 -1.99 -1.93 6.23
C LEU A 80 -2.94 -0.72 6.25
N LEU A 81 -2.46 0.47 6.61
CA LEU A 81 -3.26 1.69 6.52
C LEU A 81 -3.64 1.99 5.07
N SER A 82 -2.68 1.90 4.15
CA SER A 82 -2.91 2.10 2.73
C SER A 82 -3.96 1.12 2.19
N TYR A 83 -3.82 -0.17 2.52
CA TYR A 83 -4.78 -1.21 2.16
C TYR A 83 -6.18 -0.94 2.74
N ALA A 84 -6.26 -0.52 4.01
CA ALA A 84 -7.54 -0.21 4.65
C ALA A 84 -8.26 0.92 3.88
N PHE A 85 -7.57 2.01 3.55
CA PHE A 85 -8.15 3.13 2.79
C PHE A 85 -8.50 2.76 1.36
N LEU A 86 -7.68 1.94 0.68
CA LEU A 86 -8.00 1.40 -0.64
C LEU A 86 -9.21 0.47 -0.60
N SER A 87 -9.46 -0.22 0.51
CA SER A 87 -10.53 -1.21 0.60
C SER A 87 -11.85 -0.65 1.17
N MET A 88 -11.83 0.55 1.76
CA MET A 88 -13.06 1.18 2.28
C MET A 88 -14.11 1.43 1.18
N PRO A 89 -13.77 2.00 0.00
CA PRO A 89 -14.76 2.23 -1.05
C PRO A 89 -15.33 0.92 -1.65
N LEU A 90 -14.57 -0.18 -1.62
CA LEU A 90 -15.03 -1.50 -2.09
C LEU A 90 -16.27 -2.01 -1.33
N GLN A 91 -16.42 -1.63 -0.05
CA GLN A 91 -17.59 -1.99 0.75
C GLN A 91 -18.88 -1.38 0.18
N GLN A 92 -18.80 -0.18 -0.42
CA GLN A 92 -19.93 0.46 -1.10
C GLN A 92 -20.38 -0.34 -2.33
N GLU A 93 -19.44 -1.08 -2.93
CA GLU A 93 -19.66 -1.99 -4.05
C GLU A 93 -19.94 -3.44 -3.61
N ARG A 94 -20.16 -3.65 -2.29
CA ARG A 94 -20.42 -4.97 -1.66
C ARG A 94 -19.29 -5.98 -1.82
N VAL A 95 -18.07 -5.49 -2.00
CA VAL A 95 -16.85 -6.30 -1.94
C VAL A 95 -16.26 -6.18 -0.54
N ALA A 96 -16.18 -7.30 0.19
CA ALA A 96 -15.71 -7.32 1.56
C ALA A 96 -14.17 -7.23 1.60
N PRO A 97 -13.58 -6.34 2.42
CA PRO A 97 -12.15 -6.36 2.69
C PRO A 97 -11.80 -7.58 3.55
N GLU A 98 -10.63 -8.17 3.30
CA GLU A 98 -10.11 -9.33 4.04
C GLU A 98 -8.84 -8.94 4.79
N ILE A 99 -8.92 -7.97 5.71
CA ILE A 99 -7.74 -7.37 6.37
C ILE A 99 -6.79 -8.42 6.96
N ASP A 100 -7.32 -9.38 7.72
CA ASP A 100 -6.50 -10.41 8.40
C ASP A 100 -5.73 -11.29 7.41
N GLN A 101 -6.38 -11.71 6.32
CA GLN A 101 -5.75 -12.52 5.28
C GLN A 101 -4.74 -11.69 4.47
N GLN A 102 -5.12 -10.47 4.12
CA GLN A 102 -4.33 -9.59 3.27
C GLN A 102 -3.11 -9.03 3.99
N GLN A 103 -3.13 -8.94 5.33
CA GLN A 103 -1.95 -8.61 6.13
C GLN A 103 -0.77 -9.56 5.84
N TYR A 104 -1.04 -10.86 5.75
CA TYR A 104 -0.01 -11.86 5.44
C TYR A 104 0.48 -11.75 4.00
N VAL A 105 -0.43 -11.51 3.05
CA VAL A 105 -0.10 -11.27 1.64
C VAL A 105 0.82 -10.06 1.52
N ILE A 106 0.45 -8.94 2.14
CA ILE A 106 1.23 -7.69 2.16
C ILE A 106 2.64 -7.94 2.73
N ALA A 107 2.75 -8.62 3.87
CA ALA A 107 4.05 -8.88 4.49
C ALA A 107 4.95 -9.73 3.57
N LYS A 108 4.40 -10.78 2.94
CA LYS A 108 5.16 -11.61 1.99
C LYS A 108 5.57 -10.85 0.73
N THR A 109 4.73 -9.95 0.25
CA THR A 109 5.03 -9.11 -0.91
C THR A 109 6.13 -8.10 -0.60
N LEU A 110 6.10 -7.48 0.59
CA LEU A 110 7.12 -6.50 1.00
C LEU A 110 8.46 -7.14 1.39
N PHE A 111 8.43 -8.33 1.99
CA PHE A 111 9.59 -8.91 2.66
C PHE A 111 9.88 -10.35 2.22
N ALA A 112 10.11 -10.54 0.92
CA ALA A 112 10.29 -11.86 0.31
C ALA A 112 11.47 -12.67 0.88
N GLU A 113 12.46 -12.03 1.52
CA GLU A 113 13.65 -12.68 2.07
C GLU A 113 13.57 -13.03 3.57
N LEU A 114 12.48 -12.66 4.25
CA LEU A 114 12.27 -13.01 5.65
C LEU A 114 11.84 -14.48 5.80
N THR A 115 12.27 -15.09 6.90
CA THR A 115 11.74 -16.38 7.34
C THR A 115 10.29 -16.24 7.81
N ASP A 116 9.56 -17.36 7.89
CA ASP A 116 8.18 -17.33 8.40
C ASP A 116 8.12 -16.82 9.86
N GLU A 117 9.12 -17.10 10.69
CA GLU A 117 9.21 -16.59 12.07
C GLU A 117 9.39 -15.06 12.09
N GLU A 118 10.33 -14.53 11.30
CA GLU A 118 10.53 -13.08 11.16
C GLU A 118 9.26 -12.39 10.60
N LEU A 119 8.58 -13.02 9.64
CA LEU A 119 7.32 -12.49 9.10
C LEU A 119 6.24 -12.38 10.17
N VAL A 120 6.10 -13.39 11.04
CA VAL A 120 5.15 -13.36 12.15
C VAL A 120 5.43 -12.18 13.08
N ASP A 121 6.70 -11.96 13.45
CA ASP A 121 7.08 -10.83 14.31
C ASP A 121 6.75 -9.47 13.68
N VAL A 122 7.04 -9.31 12.39
CA VAL A 122 6.71 -8.09 11.61
C VAL A 122 5.21 -7.87 11.52
N ILE A 123 4.45 -8.93 11.23
CA ILE A 123 2.99 -8.92 11.14
C ILE A 123 2.38 -8.52 12.49
N GLU A 124 2.74 -9.20 13.57
CA GLU A 124 2.16 -8.92 14.89
C GLU A 124 2.52 -7.51 15.39
N SER A 125 3.78 -7.10 15.24
CA SER A 125 4.22 -5.76 15.62
C SER A 125 3.54 -4.70 14.77
N GLY A 126 3.42 -4.93 13.45
CA GLY A 126 2.72 -4.03 12.53
C GLY A 126 1.24 -3.89 12.86
N GLN A 127 0.56 -4.97 13.21
CA GLN A 127 -0.86 -4.93 13.62
C GLN A 127 -1.07 -4.16 14.92
N ARG A 128 -0.17 -4.33 15.90
CA ARG A 128 -0.22 -3.56 17.16
C ARG A 128 -0.09 -2.06 16.85
N LYS A 129 0.87 -1.68 16.02
CA LYS A 129 1.05 -0.28 15.59
C LYS A 129 -0.15 0.22 14.77
N PHE A 130 -0.76 -0.62 13.94
CA PHE A 130 -1.97 -0.28 13.18
C PHE A 130 -3.14 0.03 14.09
N ASN A 131 -3.36 -0.77 15.12
CA ASN A 131 -4.40 -0.51 16.10
C ASN A 131 -4.14 0.80 16.85
N LEU A 132 -2.89 1.08 17.23
CA LEU A 132 -2.53 2.35 17.88
C LEU A 132 -2.85 3.56 17.00
N ILE A 133 -2.46 3.53 15.71
CA ILE A 133 -2.68 4.67 14.82
C ILE A 133 -4.13 4.78 14.38
N SER A 134 -4.82 3.68 14.08
CA SER A 134 -6.22 3.70 13.62
C SER A 134 -7.20 4.18 14.69
N GLN A 135 -6.92 3.88 15.96
CA GLN A 135 -7.79 4.21 17.09
C GLN A 135 -7.37 5.50 17.82
N ALA A 136 -6.30 6.16 17.37
CA ALA A 136 -5.81 7.38 18.00
C ALA A 136 -6.78 8.56 17.77
N ASP A 137 -7.21 9.16 18.89
CA ASP A 137 -8.02 10.38 18.93
C ASP A 137 -7.19 11.67 18.85
N ALA A 138 -5.87 11.58 19.00
CA ALA A 138 -5.02 12.76 18.90
C ALA A 138 -5.11 13.38 17.49
N GLU A 139 -5.27 14.70 17.43
CA GLU A 139 -5.53 15.45 16.19
C GLU A 139 -4.50 15.17 15.09
N HIS A 140 -3.21 15.09 15.44
CA HIS A 140 -2.15 14.79 14.47
C HIS A 140 -2.30 13.41 13.84
N TRP A 141 -2.80 12.41 14.57
CA TRP A 141 -3.06 11.08 14.02
C TRP A 141 -4.32 11.03 13.17
N GLN A 142 -5.34 11.82 13.52
CA GLN A 142 -6.51 12.00 12.66
C GLN A 142 -6.14 12.66 11.33
N GLN A 143 -5.34 13.72 11.38
CA GLN A 143 -4.85 14.42 10.20
C GLN A 143 -3.97 13.52 9.34
N TYR A 144 -3.03 12.80 9.96
CA TYR A 144 -2.19 11.81 9.27
C TYR A 144 -3.02 10.79 8.49
N ARG A 145 -4.05 10.21 9.12
CA ARG A 145 -4.94 9.23 8.48
C ARG A 145 -5.69 9.84 7.28
N GLN A 146 -6.20 11.06 7.42
CA GLN A 146 -6.88 11.76 6.32
C GLN A 146 -5.93 12.08 5.15
N ASP A 147 -4.68 12.44 5.45
CA ASP A 147 -3.71 12.77 4.41
C ASP A 147 -3.23 11.53 3.67
N LEU A 148 -3.02 10.42 4.38
CA LEU A 148 -2.75 9.12 3.76
C LEU A 148 -3.93 8.63 2.92
N GLU A 149 -5.16 8.71 3.42
CA GLU A 149 -6.38 8.39 2.66
C GLU A 149 -6.45 9.19 1.36
N LYS A 150 -6.29 10.52 1.43
CA LYS A 150 -6.30 11.38 0.24
C LYS A 150 -5.18 11.00 -0.72
N ALA A 151 -3.97 10.72 -0.23
CA ALA A 151 -2.84 10.35 -1.07
C ALA A 151 -3.09 9.04 -1.82
N VAL A 152 -3.62 8.00 -1.16
CA VAL A 152 -3.90 6.72 -1.85
C VAL A 152 -5.04 6.84 -2.85
N ILE A 153 -6.10 7.60 -2.54
CA ILE A 153 -7.21 7.82 -3.49
C ILE A 153 -6.76 8.68 -4.67
N ALA A 154 -6.01 9.75 -4.42
CA ALA A 154 -5.38 10.56 -5.45
C ALA A 154 -4.50 9.72 -6.39
N PHE A 155 -3.76 8.76 -5.82
CA PHE A 155 -2.91 7.86 -6.59
C PHE A 155 -3.72 6.92 -7.51
N VAL A 156 -4.86 6.40 -7.03
CA VAL A 156 -5.79 5.61 -7.87
C VAL A 156 -6.37 6.46 -9.01
N VAL A 157 -6.81 7.68 -8.71
CA VAL A 157 -7.38 8.58 -9.71
C VAL A 157 -6.34 8.94 -10.77
N ALA A 158 -5.16 9.43 -10.36
CA ALA A 158 -4.08 9.80 -11.28
C ALA A 158 -3.53 8.63 -12.11
N SER A 159 -3.71 7.39 -11.65
CA SER A 159 -3.28 6.19 -12.38
C SER A 159 -4.32 5.65 -13.37
N THR A 160 -5.59 6.06 -13.24
CA THR A 160 -6.71 5.44 -13.98
C THR A 160 -7.59 6.44 -14.72
N ASP A 161 -7.28 7.74 -14.61
CA ASP A 161 -8.02 8.82 -15.22
C ASP A 161 -7.08 9.74 -15.99
N ASP A 162 -7.15 9.69 -17.33
CA ASP A 162 -6.30 10.51 -18.21
C ASP A 162 -6.59 12.02 -18.08
N GLU A 163 -7.72 12.40 -17.47
CA GLU A 163 -8.09 13.79 -17.19
C GLU A 163 -7.63 14.27 -15.80
N ALA A 164 -6.92 13.42 -15.04
CA ALA A 164 -6.41 13.79 -13.73
C ALA A 164 -5.46 15.01 -13.81
N PRO A 165 -5.53 15.94 -12.84
CA PRO A 165 -4.76 17.19 -12.90
C PRO A 165 -3.27 17.03 -12.57
N TYR A 166 -2.82 15.83 -12.20
CA TYR A 166 -1.43 15.49 -11.86
C TYR A 166 -1.14 14.04 -12.23
N ASN A 167 0.14 13.73 -12.45
CA ASN A 167 0.60 12.36 -12.67
C ASN A 167 0.76 11.61 -11.34
N LYS A 168 0.66 10.29 -11.39
CA LYS A 168 0.78 9.45 -10.19
C LYS A 168 2.18 9.51 -9.54
N GLU A 169 3.24 9.73 -10.33
CA GLU A 169 4.62 9.86 -9.85
C GLU A 169 4.81 11.08 -8.93
N GLU A 170 3.97 12.11 -9.09
CA GLU A 170 4.01 13.31 -8.26
C GLU A 170 3.60 13.01 -6.80
N LEU A 171 2.98 11.86 -6.54
CA LEU A 171 2.62 11.42 -5.19
C LEU A 171 3.68 10.58 -4.50
N TYR A 172 4.73 10.10 -5.19
CA TYR A 172 5.79 9.31 -4.55
C TYR A 172 6.48 10.07 -3.41
N PRO A 173 6.84 11.36 -3.54
CA PRO A 173 7.39 12.13 -2.42
C PRO A 173 6.40 12.34 -1.27
N VAL A 174 5.10 12.36 -1.56
CA VAL A 174 4.05 12.44 -0.52
C VAL A 174 4.02 11.16 0.30
N PHE A 175 4.07 9.99 -0.35
CA PHE A 175 4.18 8.71 0.37
C PHE A 175 5.48 8.62 1.18
N ALA A 176 6.60 9.13 0.66
CA ALA A 176 7.86 9.21 1.40
C ALA A 176 7.75 10.03 2.69
N THR A 177 7.08 11.18 2.60
CA THR A 177 6.84 12.08 3.74
C THR A 177 5.95 11.40 4.77
N LEU A 178 4.82 10.83 4.36
CA LEU A 178 3.89 10.13 5.25
C LEU A 178 4.50 8.87 5.88
N LEU A 179 5.35 8.15 5.15
CA LEU A 179 6.09 7.02 5.70
C LEU A 179 7.10 7.49 6.76
N SER A 180 7.85 8.55 6.46
CA SER A 180 8.87 9.08 7.35
C SER A 180 8.27 9.54 8.69
N MET A 181 7.08 10.16 8.67
CA MET A 181 6.35 10.52 9.89
C MET A 181 6.06 9.31 10.80
N LEU A 182 5.71 8.15 10.23
CA LEU A 182 5.54 6.93 11.03
C LEU A 182 6.87 6.39 11.52
N CYS A 183 7.90 6.38 10.67
CA CYS A 183 9.23 5.94 11.06
C CYS A 183 9.75 6.77 12.24
N GLU A 184 9.59 8.09 12.23
CA GLU A 184 9.98 8.98 13.34
C GLU A 184 9.14 8.75 14.61
N ALA A 185 7.86 8.42 14.46
CA ALA A 185 7.00 8.17 15.61
C ALA A 185 7.27 6.83 16.31
N PHE A 186 7.85 5.87 15.59
CA PHE A 186 8.13 4.52 16.08
C PHE A 186 9.63 4.17 16.14
N SER A 187 10.52 5.13 15.88
CA SER A 187 11.99 4.98 15.98
C SER A 187 12.51 4.94 17.41
#